data_AF-A0AAJ3ZTM6-F1
#
_entry.id   AF-A0AAJ3ZTM6-F1
#
_cell.length_a   1.000
_cell.length_b   1.000
_cell.length_c   1.000
_cell.angle_alpha   90.00
_cell.angle_beta   90.00
_cell.angle_gamma   90.00
#
_symmetry.space_group_name_H-M   'P 1'
#
loop_
_entity.id
_entity.type
_entity.pdbx_description
1 polymer ?
#
loop_
_entity_poly.entity_id
_entity_poly.type
_entity_poly.pdbx_seq_one_letter_code
_entity_poly.pdbx_strand_id
1 'polypeptide(L)' 'MVFTVQCTARHWSVLHPKAGDATRYARGADAFDAAAALALEHHRRTGQRSTVRVEALGSTVDALHIGE' A
#
# COMPACT_ATOMS: atom_id res chain seq x y z
N MET A 1 -6.84 -1.29 -8.50
CA MET A 1 -5.70 -0.40 -8.18
C MET A 1 -4.86 -1.10 -7.10
N VAL A 2 -3.53 -1.14 -7.20
CA VAL A 2 -2.67 -1.84 -6.20
C VAL A 2 -1.74 -0.84 -5.52
N PHE A 3 -1.80 -0.76 -4.19
CA PHE A 3 -0.93 0.05 -3.35
C PHE A 3 0.13 -0.86 -2.74
N THR A 4 1.39 -0.54 -2.96
CA THR A 4 2.49 -1.41 -2.55
C THR A 4 3.19 -0.84 -1.33
N VAL A 5 3.25 -1.60 -0.24
CA VAL A 5 4.04 -1.29 0.95
C VAL A 5 5.35 -2.04 0.84
N GLN A 6 6.44 -1.32 0.60
CA GLN A 6 7.77 -1.89 0.46
C GLN A 6 8.55 -1.80 1.77
N CYS A 7 9.14 -2.91 2.21
CA CYS A 7 10.06 -2.97 3.35
C CYS A 7 11.49 -3.19 2.84
N THR A 8 12.29 -2.12 2.86
CA THR A 8 13.69 -2.15 2.41
C THR A 8 14.63 -1.98 3.61
N ALA A 9 15.25 -3.09 4.02
CA ALA A 9 16.23 -3.25 5.11
C ALA A 9 15.79 -2.78 6.52
N ARG A 10 15.37 -1.53 6.67
CA ARG A 10 14.95 -0.88 7.92
C ARG A 10 13.89 0.20 7.75
N HIS A 11 13.45 0.44 6.52
CA HIS A 11 12.48 1.48 6.22
C HIS A 11 11.30 0.90 5.46
N TRP A 12 10.15 1.47 5.76
CA TRP A 12 8.89 1.14 5.11
C TRP A 12 8.54 2.28 4.16
N SER A 13 8.10 1.96 2.96
CA SER A 13 7.66 2.96 2.00
C SER A 13 6.36 2.54 1.35
N VAL A 14 5.44 3.48 1.15
CA VAL A 14 4.21 3.22 0.39
C VAL A 14 4.41 3.76 -1.01
N LEU A 15 4.41 2.85 -1.99
CA LEU A 15 4.45 3.14 -3.41
C LEU A 15 3.04 3.31 -3.94
N HIS A 16 2.76 4.50 -4.45
CA HIS A 16 1.51 4.79 -5.13
C HIS A 16 1.61 4.44 -6.62
N PRO A 17 0.75 3.57 -7.17
CA PRO A 17 0.89 3.03 -8.53
C PRO A 17 0.71 4.09 -9.64
N LYS A 18 0.12 5.25 -9.31
CA LYS A 18 -0.08 6.35 -10.27
C LYS A 18 0.78 7.58 -10.02
N ALA A 19 1.32 7.75 -8.81
CA ALA A 19 2.01 8.99 -8.45
C ALA A 19 3.53 8.85 -8.49
N GLY A 20 4.08 7.63 -8.51
CA GLY A 20 5.53 7.40 -8.38
C GLY A 20 6.11 7.86 -7.05
N ASP A 21 5.27 8.38 -6.15
CA ASP A 21 5.67 8.92 -4.87
C ASP A 21 5.78 7.77 -3.86
N ALA A 22 6.93 7.73 -3.19
CA ALA A 22 7.26 6.74 -2.19
C ALA A 22 7.34 7.44 -0.83
N THR A 23 6.23 7.47 -0.10
CA THR A 23 6.23 8.06 1.25
C THR A 23 6.92 7.10 2.21
N ARG A 24 7.93 7.59 2.94
CA ARG A 24 8.72 6.78 3.89
C ARG A 24 8.13 6.84 5.30
N TYR A 25 8.07 5.69 5.94
CA TYR A 25 7.55 5.49 7.29
C TYR A 25 8.60 4.78 8.15
N ALA A 26 8.59 5.10 9.44
CA ALA A 26 9.47 4.48 10.43
C ALA A 26 9.02 3.05 10.80
N ARG A 27 7.72 2.74 10.70
CA ARG A 27 7.13 1.45 11.06
C ARG A 27 6.26 0.93 9.93
N GLY A 28 6.22 -0.40 9.79
CA GLY A 28 5.38 -1.07 8.80
C GLY A 28 3.89 -0.95 9.08
N ALA A 29 3.51 -0.86 10.36
CA ALA A 29 2.12 -0.61 10.74
C ALA A 29 1.63 0.75 10.20
N ASP A 30 2.39 1.83 10.41
CA ASP A 30 2.04 3.15 9.88
C ASP A 30 2.00 3.18 8.34
N ALA A 31 2.95 2.50 7.67
CA ALA A 31 2.95 2.39 6.22
C ALA A 31 1.74 1.60 5.69
N PHE A 32 1.39 0.51 6.36
CA PHE A 32 0.25 -0.32 6.00
C PHE A 32 -1.07 0.42 6.21
N ASP A 33 -1.23 1.10 7.33
CA ASP A 33 -2.42 1.90 7.63
C ASP A 33 -2.62 3.01 6.60
N ALA A 34 -1.53 3.72 6.24
CA ALA A 34 -1.56 4.72 5.18
C ALA A 34 -1.94 4.12 3.81
N ALA A 35 -1.37 2.98 3.45
CA ALA A 35 -1.71 2.29 2.21
C ALA A 35 -3.17 1.81 2.18
N ALA A 36 -3.69 1.33 3.31
CA ALA A 36 -5.09 0.93 3.47
C ALA A 36 -6.04 2.12 3.35
N ALA A 37 -5.71 3.25 3.99
CA ALA A 37 -6.47 4.49 3.87
C ALA A 37 -6.52 5.00 2.43
N LEU A 38 -5.39 4.96 1.71
CA LEU A 38 -5.33 5.33 0.29
C LEU A 38 -6.15 4.38 -0.60
N ALA A 39 -6.07 3.07 -0.33
CA ALA A 39 -6.86 2.07 -1.05
C ALA A 39 -8.36 2.27 -0.85
N LEU A 40 -8.77 2.57 0.37
CA LEU A 40 -10.15 2.86 0.74
C LEU A 40 -10.63 4.17 0.11
N GLU A 41 -9.87 5.26 0.21
CA GLU A 41 -10.19 6.55 -0.40
C GLU A 41 -10.34 6.41 -1.93
N HIS A 42 -9.43 5.69 -2.58
CA HIS A 42 -9.54 5.45 -4.02
C HIS A 42 -10.80 4.65 -4.37
N HIS A 43 -11.13 3.62 -3.60
CA HIS A 43 -12.37 2.87 -3.79
C HIS A 43 -13.60 3.75 -3.58
N ARG A 44 -13.63 4.55 -2.50
CA ARG A 44 -14.73 5.49 -2.23
C ARG A 44 -14.93 6.51 -3.35
N ARG A 45 -13.84 7.03 -3.93
CA ARG A 45 -13.91 8.03 -5.02
C ARG A 45 -14.29 7.45 -6.37
N THR A 46 -13.80 6.25 -6.67
CA THR A 46 -13.88 5.70 -8.04
C THR A 46 -14.81 4.51 -8.19
N GLY A 47 -15.24 3.91 -7.08
CA GLY A 47 -15.95 2.62 -7.04
C GLY A 47 -15.09 1.42 -7.44
N GLN A 48 -13.85 1.63 -7.89
CA GLN A 48 -13.00 0.55 -8.39
C GLN A 48 -12.37 -0.25 -7.25
N ARG A 49 -12.13 -1.53 -7.50
CA ARG A 49 -11.43 -2.42 -6.58
C ARG A 49 -10.01 -1.94 -6.30
N SER A 50 -9.62 -1.96 -5.03
CA SER A 50 -8.27 -1.62 -4.59
C SER A 50 -7.65 -2.79 -3.84
N THR A 51 -6.33 -2.90 -3.84
CA THR A 51 -5.58 -3.95 -3.14
C THR A 51 -4.35 -3.35 -2.50
N VAL A 52 -4.07 -3.71 -1.26
CA VAL A 52 -2.81 -3.39 -0.57
C VAL A 52 -1.93 -4.62 -0.59
N ARG A 53 -0.77 -4.45 -1.20
CA ARG A 53 0.26 -5.47 -1.34
C ARG A 53 1.44 -5.08 -0.48
N VAL A 54 1.97 -6.03 0.28
CA VAL A 54 3.16 -5.84 1.11
C VAL A 54 4.30 -6.60 0.46
N GLU A 55 5.38 -5.89 0.16
CA GLU A 55 6.61 -6.44 -0.39
C GLU A 55 7.73 -6.29 0.64
N ALA A 56 8.19 -7.40 1.20
CA ALA A 56 9.21 -7.42 2.23
C ALA A 56 10.22 -8.52 1.96
N LEU A 57 11.52 -8.18 1.99
CA LEU A 57 12.62 -9.14 1.92
C LEU A 57 12.55 -10.10 0.70
N GLY A 58 12.04 -9.61 -0.43
CA GLY A 58 11.88 -10.40 -1.66
C GLY A 58 10.62 -11.27 -1.71
N SER A 59 9.73 -11.15 -0.71
CA SER A 59 8.39 -11.77 -0.72
C SER A 59 7.31 -10.72 -0.91
N THR A 60 6.26 -11.11 -1.62
CA THR A 60 5.11 -10.25 -1.93
C THR A 60 3.84 -10.92 -1.45
N VAL A 61 3.06 -10.22 -0.62
CA VAL A 61 1.79 -10.71 -0.06
C VAL A 61 0.69 -9.70 -0.32
N ASP A 62 -0.41 -10.13 -0.92
CA ASP A 62 -1.62 -9.32 -0.99
C ASP A 62 -2.32 -9.38 0.37
N ALA A 63 -2.20 -8.30 1.14
CA ALA A 63 -2.59 -8.25 2.54
C ALA A 63 -4.00 -7.70 2.75
N LEU A 64 -4.53 -6.93 1.81
CA LEU A 64 -5.87 -6.37 1.88
C LEU A 64 -6.48 -6.21 0.49
N HIS A 65 -7.76 -6.58 0.34
CA HIS A 65 -8.56 -6.27 -0.83
C HIS A 65 -9.76 -5.42 -0.42
N ILE A 66 -10.01 -4.34 -1.15
CA ILE A 66 -11.12 -3.42 -0.95
C ILE A 66 -12.04 -3.50 -2.18
N GLY A 67 -13.29 -3.85 -1.95
CA GLY A 67 -14.32 -4.05 -2.97
C GLY A 67 -14.41 -5.51 -3.45
N GLU A 68 -15.63 -5.93 -3.83
CA GLU A 68 -15.98 -7.27 -4.32
C GLU A 68 -16.04 -7.41 -5.86
#